data_AF-A0A9D2B0W8-F1
#
_entry.id   AF-A0A9D2B0W8-F1
#
_cell.length_a   1.000
_cell.length_b   1.000
_cell.length_c   1.000
_cell.angle_alpha   90.00
_cell.angle_beta   90.00
_cell.angle_gamma   90.00
#
_symmetry.space_group_name_H-M   'P 1'
#
loop_
_entity.id
_entity.type
_entity.pdbx_description
1 polymer ?
#
loop_
_entity_poly.entity_id
_entity_poly.type
_entity_poly.pdbx_seq_one_letter_code
_entity_poly.pdbx_strand_id
1 'polypeptide(L)'
;MLFGSEFYAKLEKMPAWRHSLFSLVLATRQYPNFVLWAEINQNPQAAATYLNALRLGWQFHADRFNHIDLMQVYEQVEPFLPLDLEDYSEGDSFAYDCGVLIDAALEGIPLNAKYGRDASTASMASVIRLCELKHPEQAQDEESLLELDEINHELEYQVNLLLKVLEPRSLENIRELFAMALQDHVSNIGLENTLSATDFPELFDPRLDQQASEVAQAAQAHAEAEAAAEAEAEAQAKARAKAQRAAARAARMAANAANTEDSPATADTSGETASIDPYESSPRGKEHHGKASDKHHHGDKGDKGNKHDHHHKDEKHGHDHGHGNSHEHEHKKHDHKDNKGHHKH
;
A
#
# COMPACT_ATOMS: atom_id res chain seq x y z
N MET A 1 6.33 -14.24 17.13
CA MET A 1 6.33 -13.75 15.74
C MET A 1 7.63 -13.00 15.53
N LEU A 2 8.47 -13.45 14.59
CA LEU A 2 9.78 -12.82 14.32
C LEU A 2 9.67 -11.32 13.98
N PHE A 3 8.63 -10.92 13.25
CA PHE A 3 8.32 -9.51 13.03
C PHE A 3 7.52 -8.93 14.19
N GLY A 4 7.89 -7.71 14.60
CA GLY A 4 7.13 -6.93 15.57
C GLY A 4 5.70 -6.61 15.10
N SER A 5 4.78 -6.40 16.05
CA SER A 5 3.36 -6.16 15.77
C SER A 5 3.10 -4.96 14.86
N GLU A 6 3.98 -3.95 14.86
CA GLU A 6 3.84 -2.76 14.01
C GLU A 6 4.10 -3.05 12.52
N PHE A 7 4.95 -4.03 12.19
CA PHE A 7 5.29 -4.37 10.81
C PHE A 7 4.05 -4.84 10.04
N TYR A 8 3.40 -5.89 10.54
CA TYR A 8 2.19 -6.42 9.91
C TYR A 8 1.03 -5.41 9.96
N ALA A 9 0.91 -4.63 11.03
CA ALA A 9 -0.12 -3.60 11.11
C ALA A 9 0.05 -2.51 10.04
N LYS A 10 1.29 -2.18 9.63
CA LYS A 10 1.56 -1.27 8.51
C LYS A 10 1.30 -1.97 7.18
N LEU A 11 1.79 -3.20 7.02
CA LEU A 11 1.65 -4.02 5.82
C LEU A 11 0.16 -4.19 5.44
N GLU A 12 -0.69 -4.63 6.37
CA GLU A 12 -2.13 -4.87 6.15
C GLU A 12 -2.93 -3.59 5.80
N LYS A 13 -2.44 -2.42 6.22
CA LYS A 13 -3.09 -1.13 5.93
C LYS A 13 -2.81 -0.63 4.52
N MET A 14 -1.84 -1.21 3.81
CA MET A 14 -1.52 -0.79 2.46
C MET A 14 -2.66 -1.13 1.47
N PRO A 15 -2.81 -0.38 0.38
CA PRO A 15 -3.70 -0.74 -0.74
C PRO A 15 -3.12 -1.93 -1.53
N ALA A 16 -3.99 -2.70 -2.20
CA ALA A 16 -3.63 -3.93 -2.93
C ALA A 16 -2.41 -3.78 -3.87
N TRP A 17 -2.28 -2.66 -4.58
CA TRP A 17 -1.13 -2.43 -5.47
C TRP A 17 0.22 -2.37 -4.73
N ARG A 18 0.25 -1.90 -3.48
CA ARG A 18 1.46 -1.92 -2.65
C ARG A 18 1.76 -3.32 -2.12
N HIS A 19 0.74 -4.13 -1.83
CA HIS A 19 0.94 -5.54 -1.51
C HIS A 19 1.56 -6.27 -2.70
N SER A 20 0.99 -6.09 -3.90
CA SER A 20 1.53 -6.64 -5.14
C SER A 20 2.98 -6.22 -5.38
N LEU A 21 3.30 -4.93 -5.24
CA LEU A 21 4.67 -4.42 -5.43
C LEU A 21 5.66 -4.95 -4.38
N PHE A 22 5.24 -5.02 -3.11
CA PHE A 22 6.03 -5.63 -2.03
C PHE A 22 6.34 -7.10 -2.35
N SER A 23 5.34 -7.89 -2.73
CA SER A 23 5.49 -9.29 -3.10
C SER A 23 6.36 -9.46 -4.36
N LEU A 24 6.22 -8.57 -5.35
CA LEU A 24 7.01 -8.62 -6.59
C LEU A 24 8.51 -8.42 -6.33
N VAL A 25 8.87 -7.52 -5.41
CA VAL A 25 10.28 -7.33 -5.02
C VAL A 25 10.85 -8.60 -4.39
N LEU A 26 10.10 -9.22 -3.47
CA LEU A 26 10.51 -10.49 -2.85
C LEU A 26 10.62 -11.62 -3.89
N ALA A 27 9.62 -11.76 -4.77
CA ALA A 27 9.63 -12.74 -5.86
C ALA A 27 10.85 -12.56 -6.78
N THR A 28 11.20 -11.32 -7.11
CA THR A 28 12.36 -11.00 -7.96
C THR A 28 13.67 -11.35 -7.27
N ARG A 29 13.80 -11.05 -5.97
CA ARG A 29 14.98 -11.42 -5.18
C ARG A 29 15.13 -12.94 -5.06
N GLN A 30 14.01 -13.64 -4.89
CA GLN A 30 13.99 -15.10 -4.72
C GLN A 30 14.00 -15.90 -6.03
N TYR A 31 13.99 -15.23 -7.19
CA TYR A 31 14.06 -15.86 -8.50
C TYR A 31 15.12 -16.99 -8.60
N PRO A 32 16.36 -16.85 -8.08
CA PRO A 32 17.35 -17.92 -8.18
C PRO A 32 16.94 -19.22 -7.48
N ASN A 33 16.14 -19.13 -6.42
CA ASN A 33 15.64 -20.30 -5.70
C ASN A 33 14.73 -21.14 -6.62
N PHE A 34 13.82 -20.46 -7.34
CA PHE A 34 12.94 -21.10 -8.29
C PHE A 34 13.68 -21.65 -9.51
N VAL A 35 14.68 -20.92 -10.02
CA VAL A 35 15.50 -21.37 -11.15
C VAL A 35 16.24 -22.65 -10.82
N LEU A 36 16.91 -22.71 -9.67
CA LEU A 36 17.64 -23.91 -9.25
C LEU A 36 16.70 -25.13 -9.16
N TRP A 37 15.50 -24.94 -8.60
CA TRP A 37 14.49 -25.99 -8.57
C TRP A 37 14.05 -26.42 -9.98
N ALA A 38 13.80 -25.47 -10.88
CA ALA A 38 13.41 -25.75 -12.26
C ALA A 38 14.50 -26.52 -13.02
N GLU A 39 15.78 -26.20 -12.79
CA GLU A 39 16.92 -26.91 -13.35
C GLU A 39 17.02 -28.36 -12.84
N ILE A 40 16.90 -28.57 -11.52
CA ILE A 40 16.90 -29.89 -10.90
C ILE A 40 15.77 -30.76 -11.47
N ASN A 41 14.59 -30.17 -11.65
CA ASN A 41 13.42 -30.83 -12.24
C ASN A 41 13.45 -30.91 -13.77
N GLN A 42 14.53 -30.47 -14.42
CA GLN A 42 14.72 -30.50 -15.87
C GLN A 42 13.59 -29.81 -16.64
N ASN A 43 13.06 -28.72 -16.07
CA ASN A 43 11.96 -27.93 -16.64
C ASN A 43 12.41 -26.48 -16.95
N PRO A 44 13.23 -26.27 -18.00
CA PRO A 44 13.71 -24.93 -18.35
C PRO A 44 12.59 -23.97 -18.75
N GLN A 45 11.43 -24.49 -19.19
CA GLN A 45 10.26 -23.68 -19.50
C GLN A 45 9.70 -23.00 -18.24
N ALA A 46 9.71 -23.66 -17.08
CA ALA A 46 9.26 -23.07 -15.82
C ALA A 46 10.04 -21.80 -15.50
N ALA A 47 11.38 -21.85 -15.53
CA ALA A 47 12.23 -20.71 -15.24
C ALA A 47 12.01 -19.54 -16.21
N ALA A 48 11.83 -19.84 -17.51
CA ALA A 48 11.56 -18.83 -18.53
C ALA A 48 10.17 -18.17 -18.35
N THR A 49 9.14 -18.96 -18.05
CA THR A 49 7.78 -18.46 -17.80
C THR A 49 7.75 -17.60 -16.53
N TYR A 50 8.42 -18.03 -15.45
CA TYR A 50 8.50 -17.27 -14.20
C TYR A 50 9.21 -15.93 -14.41
N LEU A 51 10.34 -15.90 -15.14
CA LEU A 51 11.02 -14.66 -15.48
C LEU A 51 10.13 -13.72 -16.30
N ASN A 52 9.39 -14.27 -17.27
CA ASN A 52 8.43 -13.48 -18.05
C ASN A 52 7.33 -12.88 -17.17
N ALA A 53 6.83 -13.64 -16.19
CA ALA A 53 5.85 -13.15 -15.23
C ALA A 53 6.41 -11.99 -14.38
N LEU A 54 7.65 -12.09 -13.90
CA LEU A 54 8.33 -10.99 -13.21
C LEU A 54 8.45 -9.75 -14.11
N ARG A 55 8.87 -9.92 -15.38
CA ARG A 55 9.00 -8.81 -16.34
C ARG A 55 7.69 -8.05 -16.52
N LEU A 56 6.61 -8.80 -16.77
CA LEU A 56 5.28 -8.22 -16.97
C LEU A 56 4.73 -7.58 -15.69
N GLY A 57 5.01 -8.16 -14.52
CA GLY A 57 4.69 -7.54 -13.23
C GLY A 57 5.41 -6.20 -13.03
N TRP A 58 6.71 -6.13 -13.32
CA TRP A 58 7.47 -4.87 -13.24
C TRP A 58 6.99 -3.84 -14.25
N GLN A 59 6.73 -4.28 -15.48
CA GLN A 59 6.17 -3.43 -16.52
C GLN A 59 4.81 -2.86 -16.12
N PHE A 60 3.94 -3.67 -15.52
CA PHE A 60 2.66 -3.20 -14.99
C PHE A 60 2.83 -2.08 -13.96
N HIS A 61 3.76 -2.23 -13.02
CA HIS A 61 3.98 -1.22 -11.97
C HIS A 61 4.63 0.06 -12.52
N ALA A 62 5.46 -0.05 -13.54
CA ALA A 62 6.10 1.07 -14.23
C ALA A 62 5.16 1.81 -15.19
N ASP A 63 4.23 1.10 -15.83
CA ASP A 63 3.23 1.68 -16.72
C ASP A 63 2.12 2.37 -15.92
N ARG A 64 1.96 3.68 -16.14
CA ARG A 64 0.90 4.48 -15.51
C ARG A 64 -0.49 3.95 -15.82
N PHE A 65 -0.69 3.43 -17.02
CA PHE A 65 -2.01 3.03 -17.52
C PHE A 65 -2.31 1.55 -17.25
N ASN A 66 -1.36 0.81 -16.68
CA ASN A 66 -1.52 -0.59 -16.28
C ASN A 66 -2.07 -1.46 -17.43
N HIS A 67 -1.52 -1.36 -18.64
CA HIS A 67 -2.07 -2.08 -19.81
C HIS A 67 -1.88 -3.61 -19.75
N ILE A 68 -1.05 -4.10 -18.84
CA ILE A 68 -0.79 -5.52 -18.68
C ILE A 68 -1.95 -6.18 -17.93
N ASP A 69 -2.49 -7.25 -18.50
CA ASP A 69 -3.49 -8.10 -17.85
C ASP A 69 -2.80 -9.09 -16.90
N LEU A 70 -2.72 -8.72 -15.61
CA LEU A 70 -2.04 -9.55 -14.60
C LEU A 70 -2.70 -10.91 -14.39
N MET A 71 -4.01 -11.06 -14.62
CA MET A 71 -4.68 -12.37 -14.52
C MET A 71 -4.18 -13.29 -15.63
N GLN A 72 -4.11 -12.77 -16.86
CA GLN A 72 -3.58 -13.54 -17.98
C GLN A 72 -2.10 -13.92 -17.78
N VAL A 73 -1.31 -13.05 -17.12
CA VAL A 73 0.08 -13.37 -16.75
C VAL A 73 0.11 -14.50 -15.72
N TYR A 74 -0.74 -14.43 -14.70
CA TYR A 74 -0.84 -15.46 -13.68
C TYR A 74 -1.23 -16.83 -14.27
N GLU A 75 -2.28 -16.88 -15.10
CA GLU A 75 -2.74 -18.11 -15.79
C GLU A 75 -1.63 -18.80 -16.61
N GLN A 76 -0.63 -18.06 -17.08
CA GLN A 76 0.50 -18.62 -17.81
C GLN A 76 1.57 -19.24 -16.91
N VAL A 77 1.83 -18.64 -15.75
CA VAL A 77 2.88 -19.09 -14.82
C VAL A 77 2.39 -20.15 -13.84
N GLU A 78 1.12 -20.08 -13.43
CA GLU A 78 0.49 -20.98 -12.45
C GLU A 78 0.76 -22.47 -12.72
N PRO A 79 0.64 -23.01 -13.96
CA PRO A 79 0.89 -24.43 -14.22
C PRO A 79 2.34 -24.90 -13.93
N PHE A 80 3.28 -23.97 -13.76
CA PHE A 80 4.68 -24.26 -13.44
C PHE A 80 5.00 -24.08 -11.96
N LEU A 81 4.07 -23.57 -11.15
CA LEU A 81 4.28 -23.34 -9.72
C LEU A 81 3.98 -24.63 -8.94
N PRO A 82 4.89 -25.07 -8.04
CA PRO A 82 4.66 -26.25 -7.23
C PRO A 82 3.79 -25.92 -6.01
N LEU A 83 2.53 -25.51 -6.20
CA LEU A 83 1.62 -25.11 -5.12
C LEU A 83 0.80 -26.27 -4.51
N ASP A 84 0.64 -27.36 -5.26
CA ASP A 84 -0.24 -28.50 -4.91
C ASP A 84 0.50 -29.84 -4.77
N LEU A 85 1.76 -29.84 -4.30
CA LEU A 85 2.50 -31.10 -4.14
C LEU A 85 2.00 -31.90 -2.93
N GLU A 86 1.81 -33.21 -3.12
CA GLU A 86 1.36 -34.13 -2.06
C GLU A 86 2.44 -34.35 -0.99
N ASP A 87 3.71 -34.45 -1.40
CA ASP A 87 4.89 -34.54 -0.54
C ASP A 87 5.93 -33.53 -1.03
N TYR A 88 6.29 -32.55 -0.18
CA TYR A 88 7.33 -31.57 -0.50
C TYR A 88 8.70 -32.12 -0.10
N SER A 89 9.63 -32.20 -1.04
CA SER A 89 11.06 -32.19 -0.69
C SER A 89 11.47 -30.81 -0.15
N GLU A 90 12.63 -30.74 0.48
CA GLU A 90 13.23 -29.45 0.90
C GLU A 90 13.33 -28.47 -0.28
N GLY A 91 13.78 -28.96 -1.45
CA GLY A 91 13.88 -28.16 -2.67
C GLY A 91 12.52 -27.65 -3.17
N ASP A 92 11.49 -28.49 -3.07
CA ASP A 92 10.12 -28.11 -3.46
C ASP A 92 9.56 -27.03 -2.55
N SER A 93 9.92 -27.03 -1.26
CA SER A 93 9.47 -26.02 -0.31
C SER A 93 10.01 -24.62 -0.66
N PHE A 94 11.27 -24.52 -1.09
CA PHE A 94 11.84 -23.24 -1.54
C PHE A 94 11.16 -22.72 -2.81
N ALA A 95 10.79 -23.61 -3.73
CA ALA A 95 10.07 -23.25 -4.94
C ALA A 95 8.59 -22.90 -4.67
N TYR A 96 7.96 -23.59 -3.71
CA TYR A 96 6.63 -23.26 -3.21
C TYR A 96 6.58 -21.84 -2.66
N ASP A 97 7.55 -21.46 -1.82
CA ASP A 97 7.65 -20.11 -1.28
C ASP A 97 7.75 -19.08 -2.43
N CYS A 98 8.54 -19.37 -3.48
CA CYS A 98 8.60 -18.52 -4.67
C CYS A 98 7.26 -18.44 -5.43
N GLY A 99 6.49 -19.53 -5.44
CA GLY A 99 5.14 -19.60 -5.98
C GLY A 99 4.18 -18.67 -5.24
N VAL A 100 4.17 -18.70 -3.91
CA VAL A 100 3.34 -17.82 -3.08
C VAL A 100 3.65 -16.34 -3.33
N LEU A 101 4.93 -15.99 -3.53
CA LEU A 101 5.32 -14.61 -3.78
C LEU A 101 4.81 -14.08 -5.13
N ILE A 102 4.96 -14.88 -6.20
CA ILE A 102 4.52 -14.47 -7.54
C ILE A 102 2.99 -14.46 -7.65
N ASP A 103 2.33 -15.41 -7.00
CA ASP A 103 0.87 -15.43 -6.83
C ASP A 103 0.38 -14.14 -6.14
N ALA A 104 0.93 -13.83 -4.97
CA ALA A 104 0.63 -12.60 -4.23
C ALA A 104 0.92 -11.33 -5.05
N ALA A 105 1.94 -11.35 -5.91
CA ALA A 105 2.31 -10.23 -6.77
C ALA A 105 1.31 -10.02 -7.92
N LEU A 106 0.83 -11.09 -8.55
CA LEU A 106 0.01 -10.99 -9.77
C LEU A 106 -1.49 -10.96 -9.48
N GLU A 107 -1.98 -11.80 -8.56
CA GLU A 107 -3.41 -11.87 -8.23
C GLU A 107 -3.90 -10.76 -7.30
N GLY A 108 -2.99 -10.19 -6.49
CA GLY A 108 -3.35 -9.21 -5.46
C GLY A 108 -4.12 -8.00 -6.01
N ILE A 109 -3.76 -7.51 -7.20
CA ILE A 109 -4.43 -6.35 -7.81
C ILE A 109 -5.78 -6.71 -8.45
N PRO A 110 -5.88 -7.68 -9.38
CA PRO A 110 -7.15 -8.05 -9.99
C PRO A 110 -8.22 -8.47 -8.99
N LEU A 111 -7.84 -9.18 -7.92
CA LEU A 111 -8.77 -9.62 -6.87
C LEU A 111 -8.98 -8.57 -5.77
N ASN A 112 -8.28 -7.43 -5.84
CA ASN A 112 -8.23 -6.42 -4.77
C ASN A 112 -7.92 -7.03 -3.40
N ALA A 113 -7.03 -8.03 -3.39
CA ALA A 113 -6.62 -8.80 -2.24
C ALA A 113 -5.33 -8.26 -1.62
N LYS A 114 -5.07 -8.64 -0.38
CA LYS A 114 -3.99 -8.09 0.47
C LYS A 114 -3.01 -9.17 0.95
N TYR A 115 -2.39 -9.87 0.01
CA TYR A 115 -1.49 -11.01 0.26
C TYR A 115 -0.08 -10.64 0.76
N GLY A 116 0.07 -9.47 1.37
CA GLY A 116 1.39 -8.97 1.78
C GLY A 116 1.97 -9.79 2.93
N ARG A 117 1.12 -10.19 3.89
CA ARG A 117 1.54 -11.07 5.00
C ARG A 117 1.96 -12.44 4.48
N ASP A 118 1.23 -13.00 3.52
CA ASP A 118 1.53 -14.31 2.96
C ASP A 118 2.89 -14.29 2.25
N ALA A 119 3.14 -13.25 1.45
CA ALA A 119 4.44 -13.04 0.81
C ALA A 119 5.60 -12.84 1.82
N SER A 120 5.39 -12.00 2.85
CA SER A 120 6.36 -11.79 3.92
C SER A 120 6.70 -13.09 4.66
N THR A 121 5.66 -13.90 4.93
CA THR A 121 5.78 -15.19 5.61
C THR A 121 6.50 -16.21 4.74
N ALA A 122 6.18 -16.32 3.45
CA ALA A 122 6.85 -17.22 2.51
C ALA A 122 8.35 -16.89 2.37
N SER A 123 8.70 -15.61 2.22
CA SER A 123 10.11 -15.20 2.18
C SER A 123 10.83 -15.59 3.48
N MET A 124 10.25 -15.29 4.65
CA MET A 124 10.86 -15.65 5.93
C MET A 124 10.93 -17.16 6.17
N ALA A 125 9.91 -17.92 5.75
CA ALA A 125 9.86 -19.37 5.91
C ALA A 125 11.03 -20.06 5.21
N SER A 126 11.40 -19.64 4.00
CA SER A 126 12.58 -20.16 3.33
C SER A 126 13.89 -19.89 4.09
N VAL A 127 14.04 -18.70 4.70
CA VAL A 127 15.23 -18.39 5.50
C VAL A 127 15.28 -19.21 6.80
N ILE A 128 14.15 -19.35 7.50
CA ILE A 128 14.04 -20.23 8.68
C ILE A 128 14.44 -21.66 8.33
N ARG A 129 13.90 -22.20 7.23
CA ARG A 129 14.21 -23.56 6.77
C ARG A 129 15.70 -23.74 6.48
N LEU A 130 16.34 -22.76 5.86
CA LEU A 130 17.79 -22.77 5.66
C LEU A 130 18.54 -22.81 7.00
N CYS A 131 18.12 -21.99 7.97
CA CYS A 131 18.70 -21.96 9.30
C CYS A 131 18.52 -23.27 10.05
N GLU A 132 17.35 -23.90 9.98
CA GLU A 132 17.08 -25.23 10.56
C GLU A 132 18.01 -26.30 9.97
N LEU A 133 18.32 -26.22 8.68
CA LEU A 133 19.25 -27.13 8.01
C LEU A 133 20.73 -26.86 8.38
N LYS A 134 21.14 -25.59 8.43
CA LYS A 134 22.54 -25.22 8.71
C LYS A 134 22.90 -25.24 10.20
N HIS A 135 21.95 -24.87 11.06
CA HIS A 135 22.14 -24.62 12.48
C HIS A 135 21.08 -25.35 13.32
N PRO A 136 20.95 -26.68 13.22
CA PRO A 136 19.86 -27.44 13.85
C PRO A 136 19.82 -27.32 15.39
N GLU A 137 20.95 -27.01 16.02
CA GLU A 137 21.04 -26.80 17.48
C GLU A 137 20.64 -25.38 17.91
N GLN A 138 20.69 -24.39 17.01
CA GLN A 138 20.37 -22.99 17.28
C GLN A 138 18.99 -22.60 16.74
N ALA A 139 18.44 -23.34 15.78
CA ALA A 139 17.12 -23.10 15.21
C ALA A 139 16.00 -23.87 15.95
N GLN A 140 16.05 -23.89 17.29
CA GLN A 140 15.09 -24.67 18.10
C GLN A 140 13.85 -23.86 18.51
N ASP A 141 13.99 -22.55 18.65
CA ASP A 141 12.94 -21.63 19.02
C ASP A 141 13.14 -20.25 18.39
N GLU A 142 12.13 -19.39 18.54
CA GLU A 142 12.11 -18.06 17.95
C GLU A 142 13.20 -17.14 18.51
N GLU A 143 13.53 -17.24 19.79
CA GLU A 143 14.56 -16.39 20.42
C GLU A 143 15.94 -16.73 19.86
N SER A 144 16.22 -18.02 19.72
CA SER A 144 17.48 -18.52 19.15
C SER A 144 17.60 -18.23 17.65
N LEU A 145 16.49 -18.29 16.90
CA LEU A 145 16.45 -17.87 15.48
C LEU A 145 16.82 -16.39 15.31
N LEU A 146 16.38 -15.52 16.22
CA LEU A 146 16.72 -14.09 16.18
C LEU A 146 18.20 -13.79 16.45
N GLU A 147 18.99 -14.77 16.92
CA GLU A 147 20.43 -14.63 17.06
C GLU A 147 21.20 -14.93 15.76
N LEU A 148 20.53 -15.48 14.74
CA LEU A 148 21.15 -15.84 13.46
C LEU A 148 21.20 -14.64 12.50
N ASP A 149 22.34 -14.47 11.84
CA ASP A 149 22.57 -13.37 10.90
C ASP A 149 21.62 -13.45 9.70
N GLU A 150 21.35 -14.65 9.17
CA GLU A 150 20.40 -14.84 8.05
C GLU A 150 18.99 -14.33 8.40
N ILE A 151 18.50 -14.60 9.61
CA ILE A 151 17.19 -14.15 10.07
C ILE A 151 17.17 -12.62 10.21
N ASN A 152 18.20 -12.04 10.83
CA ASN A 152 18.29 -10.59 11.00
C ASN A 152 18.39 -9.84 9.67
N HIS A 153 19.16 -10.37 8.70
CA HIS A 153 19.25 -9.78 7.37
C HIS A 153 17.90 -9.79 6.65
N GLU A 154 17.14 -10.88 6.74
CA GLU A 154 15.82 -10.96 6.12
C GLU A 154 14.80 -10.03 6.79
N LEU A 155 14.83 -9.93 8.12
CA LEU A 155 14.01 -8.97 8.88
C LEU A 155 14.30 -7.54 8.44
N GLU A 156 15.58 -7.14 8.42
CA GLU A 156 16.00 -5.80 8.01
C GLU A 156 15.61 -5.52 6.55
N TYR A 157 15.84 -6.47 5.65
CA TYR A 157 15.46 -6.35 4.25
C TYR A 157 13.96 -6.09 4.08
N GLN A 158 13.09 -6.89 4.71
CA GLN A 158 11.65 -6.72 4.59
C GLN A 158 11.15 -5.43 5.26
N VAL A 159 11.76 -5.00 6.37
CA VAL A 159 11.43 -3.70 7.00
C VAL A 159 11.80 -2.55 6.06
N ASN A 160 13.00 -2.55 5.48
CA ASN A 160 13.43 -1.53 4.54
C ASN A 160 12.56 -1.51 3.28
N LEU A 161 12.20 -2.70 2.76
CA LEU A 161 11.26 -2.84 1.65
C LEU A 161 9.89 -2.25 1.97
N LEU A 162 9.32 -2.57 3.13
CA LEU A 162 8.03 -2.02 3.56
C LEU A 162 8.08 -0.48 3.60
N LEU A 163 9.12 0.09 4.19
CA LEU A 163 9.30 1.54 4.24
C LEU A 163 9.39 2.16 2.84
N LYS A 164 10.11 1.51 1.92
CA LYS A 164 10.27 1.98 0.55
C LYS A 164 8.96 1.91 -0.26
N VAL A 165 8.19 0.83 -0.12
CA VAL A 165 6.88 0.67 -0.78
C VAL A 165 5.86 1.71 -0.29
N LEU A 166 6.01 2.23 0.93
CA LEU A 166 5.14 3.28 1.48
C LEU A 166 5.38 4.66 0.87
N GLU A 167 6.50 4.88 0.18
CA GLU A 167 6.76 6.11 -0.56
C GLU A 167 5.74 6.30 -1.71
N PRO A 168 5.63 7.51 -2.28
CA PRO A 168 4.77 7.76 -3.43
C PRO A 168 5.12 6.85 -4.63
N ARG A 169 4.11 6.40 -5.38
CA ARG A 169 4.34 5.66 -6.62
C ARG A 169 4.91 6.61 -7.67
N SER A 170 6.16 6.43 -8.03
CA SER A 170 6.84 7.12 -9.13
C SER A 170 7.71 6.12 -9.87
N LEU A 171 8.01 6.39 -11.14
CA LEU A 171 8.91 5.54 -11.94
C LEU A 171 10.29 5.39 -11.26
N GLU A 172 10.79 6.46 -10.66
CA GLU A 172 12.03 6.46 -9.86
C GLU A 172 11.94 5.47 -8.69
N ASN A 173 10.89 5.55 -7.87
CA ASN A 173 10.70 4.64 -6.74
C ASN A 173 10.54 3.17 -7.20
N ILE A 174 9.82 2.92 -8.31
CA ILE A 174 9.73 1.57 -8.89
C ILE A 174 11.11 1.04 -9.30
N ARG A 175 11.95 1.87 -9.93
CA ARG A 175 13.32 1.48 -10.32
C ARG A 175 14.23 1.27 -9.12
N GLU A 176 14.07 2.05 -8.04
CA GLU A 176 14.81 1.86 -6.79
C GLU A 176 14.39 0.57 -6.06
N LEU A 177 13.09 0.26 -6.04
CA LEU A 177 12.59 -1.02 -5.53
C LEU A 177 13.09 -2.21 -6.36
N PHE A 178 13.17 -2.06 -7.69
CA PHE A 178 13.77 -3.06 -8.56
C PHE A 178 15.27 -3.25 -8.25
N ALA A 179 16.01 -2.15 -8.05
CA ALA A 179 17.41 -2.22 -7.65
C ALA A 179 17.59 -2.90 -6.28
N MET A 180 16.70 -2.62 -5.32
CA MET A 180 16.65 -3.31 -4.03
C MET A 180 16.42 -4.82 -4.20
N ALA A 181 15.56 -5.23 -5.13
CA ALA A 181 15.31 -6.66 -5.43
C ALA A 181 16.56 -7.40 -5.94
N LEU A 182 17.48 -6.68 -6.59
CA LEU A 182 18.74 -7.21 -7.11
C LEU A 182 19.95 -6.93 -6.19
N GLN A 183 19.70 -6.35 -5.01
CA GLN A 183 20.76 -5.97 -4.09
C GLN A 183 21.65 -7.18 -3.75
N ASP A 184 22.96 -6.94 -3.75
CA ASP A 184 24.01 -7.93 -3.45
C ASP A 184 24.05 -9.14 -4.40
N HIS A 185 23.21 -9.14 -5.45
CA HIS A 185 23.09 -10.23 -6.41
C HIS A 185 22.93 -11.61 -5.74
N VAL A 186 22.13 -11.66 -4.67
CA VAL A 186 21.82 -12.90 -3.96
C VAL A 186 20.35 -12.98 -3.57
N SER A 187 19.82 -14.21 -3.56
CA SER A 187 18.51 -14.50 -3.00
C SER A 187 18.52 -14.42 -1.48
N ASN A 188 17.34 -14.53 -0.89
CA ASN A 188 17.18 -14.54 0.56
C ASN A 188 17.87 -15.71 1.28
N ILE A 189 18.12 -16.81 0.58
CA ILE A 189 18.85 -17.98 1.08
C ILE A 189 20.29 -18.06 0.56
N GLY A 190 20.79 -16.98 -0.07
CA GLY A 190 22.18 -16.84 -0.48
C GLY A 190 22.56 -17.49 -1.82
N LEU A 191 21.58 -17.78 -2.69
CA LEU A 191 21.88 -18.22 -4.07
C LEU A 191 22.18 -17.01 -4.96
N GLU A 192 23.17 -17.14 -5.84
CA GLU A 192 23.56 -16.06 -6.75
C GLU A 192 22.40 -15.66 -7.69
N ASN A 193 22.11 -14.37 -7.75
CA ASN A 193 21.11 -13.78 -8.62
C ASN A 193 21.77 -13.20 -9.88
N THR A 194 21.55 -13.88 -11.00
CA THR A 194 22.09 -13.52 -12.31
C THR A 194 21.26 -12.46 -13.04
N LEU A 195 20.11 -12.06 -12.48
CA LEU A 195 19.27 -11.02 -13.06
C LEU A 195 19.96 -9.66 -13.01
N SER A 196 19.66 -8.87 -14.05
CA SER A 196 20.20 -7.54 -14.25
C SER A 196 19.15 -6.60 -14.84
N ALA A 197 19.45 -5.31 -14.92
CA ALA A 197 18.61 -4.36 -15.64
C ALA A 197 18.38 -4.75 -17.11
N THR A 198 19.31 -5.48 -17.74
CA THR A 198 19.17 -5.91 -19.14
C THR A 198 18.10 -6.98 -19.33
N ASP A 199 17.73 -7.66 -18.25
CA ASP A 199 16.63 -8.63 -18.26
C ASP A 199 15.27 -7.94 -18.18
N PHE A 200 15.19 -6.63 -17.94
CA PHE A 200 13.93 -5.88 -17.79
C PHE A 200 13.96 -4.60 -18.66
N PRO A 201 14.16 -4.72 -19.99
CA PRO A 201 14.35 -3.56 -20.85
C PRO A 201 13.14 -2.62 -20.84
N GLU A 202 11.92 -3.13 -20.64
CA GLU A 202 10.69 -2.35 -20.59
C GLU A 202 10.66 -1.38 -19.39
N LEU A 203 11.29 -1.73 -18.26
CA LEU A 203 11.36 -0.89 -17.06
C LEU A 203 12.24 0.36 -17.28
N PHE A 204 13.18 0.26 -18.22
CA PHE A 204 14.15 1.32 -18.55
C PHE A 204 13.88 1.94 -19.92
N ASP A 205 12.67 1.78 -20.45
CA ASP A 205 12.25 2.40 -21.70
C ASP A 205 12.23 3.95 -21.56
N PRO A 206 12.97 4.70 -22.40
CA PRO A 206 12.97 6.17 -22.36
C PRO A 206 11.59 6.82 -22.51
N ARG A 207 10.62 6.11 -23.09
CA ARG A 207 9.23 6.57 -23.22
C ARG A 207 8.56 6.71 -21.85
N LEU A 208 8.92 5.88 -20.87
CA LEU A 208 8.41 5.98 -19.50
C LEU A 208 8.91 7.27 -18.82
N ASP A 209 10.16 7.66 -19.06
CA ASP A 209 10.72 8.91 -18.53
C ASP A 209 10.02 10.14 -19.15
N GLN A 210 9.71 10.10 -20.45
CA GLN A 210 8.92 11.14 -21.11
C GLN A 210 7.51 11.25 -20.50
N GLN A 211 6.81 10.12 -20.35
CA GLN A 211 5.50 10.07 -19.72
C GLN A 211 5.55 10.65 -18.29
N ALA A 212 6.52 10.24 -17.48
CA ALA A 212 6.70 10.74 -16.12
C ALA A 212 6.93 12.26 -16.08
N SER A 213 7.75 12.80 -17.01
CA SER A 213 7.99 14.24 -17.13
C SER A 213 6.73 15.02 -17.51
N GLU A 214 5.96 14.51 -18.48
CA GLU A 214 4.68 15.11 -18.89
C GLU A 214 3.68 15.16 -17.73
N VAL A 215 3.62 14.11 -16.91
CA VAL A 215 2.76 14.10 -15.71
C VAL A 215 3.21 15.18 -14.71
N ALA A 216 4.52 15.27 -14.44
CA ALA A 216 5.05 16.24 -13.49
C ALA A 216 4.77 17.68 -13.96
N GLN A 217 4.95 17.95 -15.25
CA GLN A 217 4.64 19.26 -15.86
C GLN A 217 3.15 19.57 -15.78
N ALA A 218 2.27 18.60 -16.09
CA ALA A 218 0.83 18.78 -16.00
C ALA A 218 0.36 19.04 -14.56
N ALA A 219 0.93 18.33 -13.59
CA ALA A 219 0.63 18.53 -12.17
C ALA A 219 1.09 19.91 -11.67
N GLN A 220 2.29 20.34 -12.08
CA GLN A 220 2.80 21.68 -11.76
C GLN A 220 1.91 22.77 -12.38
N ALA A 221 1.55 22.64 -13.66
CA ALA A 221 0.68 23.61 -14.34
C ALA A 221 -0.71 23.70 -13.67
N HIS A 222 -1.27 22.57 -13.22
CA HIS A 222 -2.52 22.56 -12.46
C HIS A 222 -2.38 23.28 -11.11
N ALA A 223 -1.31 23.01 -10.36
CA ALA A 223 -1.06 23.67 -9.07
C ALA A 223 -0.86 25.19 -9.23
N GLU A 224 -0.14 25.63 -10.26
CA GLU A 224 0.05 27.04 -10.58
C GLU A 224 -1.28 27.73 -10.97
N ALA A 225 -2.12 27.04 -11.75
CA ALA A 225 -3.45 27.55 -12.11
C ALA A 225 -4.38 27.66 -10.89
N GLU A 226 -4.36 26.69 -9.99
CA GLU A 226 -5.14 26.70 -8.75
C GLU A 226 -4.69 27.84 -7.82
N ALA A 227 -3.38 28.03 -7.64
CA ALA A 227 -2.82 29.13 -6.87
C ALA A 227 -3.15 30.51 -7.48
N ALA A 228 -3.11 30.64 -8.81
CA ALA A 228 -3.50 31.86 -9.50
C ALA A 228 -4.99 32.18 -9.32
N ALA A 229 -5.86 31.17 -9.39
CA ALA A 229 -7.30 31.31 -9.16
C ALA A 229 -7.61 31.72 -7.72
N GLU A 230 -6.92 31.15 -6.73
CA GLU A 230 -7.06 31.54 -5.32
C GLU A 230 -6.60 32.99 -5.09
N ALA A 231 -5.46 33.39 -5.66
CA ALA A 231 -4.96 34.76 -5.58
C ALA A 231 -5.92 35.77 -6.22
N GLU A 232 -6.51 35.43 -7.37
CA GLU A 232 -7.53 36.27 -8.02
C GLU A 232 -8.80 36.38 -7.15
N ALA A 233 -9.29 35.26 -6.60
CA ALA A 233 -10.45 35.25 -5.72
C ALA A 233 -10.23 36.12 -4.47
N GLU A 234 -9.05 36.05 -3.85
CA GLU A 234 -8.68 36.88 -2.70
C GLU A 234 -8.62 38.37 -3.09
N ALA A 235 -8.03 38.70 -4.25
CA ALA A 235 -7.96 40.06 -4.76
C ALA A 235 -9.37 40.63 -5.03
N GLN A 236 -10.26 39.85 -5.64
CA GLN A 236 -11.65 40.24 -5.87
C GLN A 236 -12.41 40.43 -4.55
N ALA A 237 -12.20 39.58 -3.55
CA ALA A 237 -12.80 39.71 -2.23
C ALA A 237 -12.34 41.00 -1.52
N LYS A 238 -11.04 41.32 -1.56
CA LYS A 238 -10.47 42.56 -1.04
C LYS A 238 -11.05 43.79 -1.74
N ALA A 239 -11.18 43.74 -3.07
CA ALA A 239 -11.77 44.82 -3.87
C ALA A 239 -13.25 45.06 -3.51
N ARG A 240 -14.06 44.00 -3.39
CA ARG A 240 -15.47 44.09 -2.96
C ARG A 240 -15.60 44.68 -1.56
N ALA A 241 -14.79 44.23 -0.61
CA ALA A 241 -14.78 44.76 0.75
C ALA A 241 -14.43 46.26 0.79
N LYS A 242 -13.45 46.69 -0.01
CA LYS A 242 -13.09 48.12 -0.15
C LYS A 242 -14.24 48.94 -0.75
N ALA A 243 -14.89 48.44 -1.79
CA ALA A 243 -16.04 49.10 -2.42
C ALA A 243 -17.23 49.25 -1.46
N GLN A 244 -17.54 48.20 -0.70
CA GLN A 244 -18.61 48.23 0.32
C GLN A 244 -18.32 49.25 1.42
N ARG A 245 -17.07 49.35 1.90
CA ARG A 245 -16.66 50.38 2.88
C ARG A 245 -16.80 51.79 2.32
N ALA A 246 -16.43 52.00 1.05
CA ALA A 246 -16.59 53.30 0.39
C ALA A 246 -18.07 53.68 0.23
N ALA A 247 -18.92 52.75 -0.19
CA ALA A 247 -20.36 52.95 -0.32
C ALA A 247 -21.02 53.26 1.04
N ALA A 248 -20.66 52.52 2.09
CA ALA A 248 -21.15 52.78 3.45
C ALA A 248 -20.74 54.17 3.97
N ARG A 249 -19.52 54.62 3.67
CA ARG A 249 -19.05 55.98 4.01
C ARG A 249 -19.85 57.06 3.26
N ALA A 250 -20.09 56.86 1.97
CA ALA A 250 -20.87 57.78 1.15
C ALA A 250 -22.32 57.88 1.65
N ALA A 251 -22.96 56.74 1.97
CA ALA A 251 -24.31 56.71 2.53
C ALA A 251 -24.39 57.44 3.87
N ARG A 252 -23.39 57.27 4.75
CA ARG A 252 -23.33 58.00 6.03
C ARG A 252 -23.16 59.51 5.84
N MET A 253 -22.37 59.94 4.86
CA MET A 253 -22.21 61.35 4.53
C MET A 253 -23.52 61.95 3.98
N ALA A 254 -24.23 61.24 3.10
CA ALA A 254 -25.52 61.68 2.58
C ALA A 254 -26.59 61.78 3.68
N ALA A 255 -26.65 60.80 4.58
CA ALA A 255 -27.57 60.84 5.72
C ALA A 255 -27.28 62.01 6.67
N ASN A 256 -26.01 62.30 6.94
CA ASN A 256 -25.63 63.46 7.76
C ASN A 256 -26.02 64.79 7.08
N ALA A 257 -25.80 64.92 5.77
CA ALA A 257 -26.19 66.13 5.02
C ALA A 257 -27.71 66.38 5.08
N ALA A 258 -28.52 65.34 4.90
CA ALA A 258 -29.99 65.44 4.98
C ALA A 258 -30.48 65.89 6.37
N ASN A 259 -29.79 65.51 7.45
CA ASN A 259 -30.13 65.95 8.81
C ASN A 259 -29.69 67.40 9.13
N THR A 260 -28.94 68.06 8.26
CA THR A 260 -28.44 69.43 8.51
C THR A 260 -29.40 70.53 7.99
N GLU A 261 -30.44 70.16 7.23
CA GLU A 261 -31.40 71.12 6.64
C GLU A 261 -32.64 71.40 7.51
N ASP A 262 -32.78 70.80 8.69
CA ASP A 262 -33.98 70.95 9.56
C ASP A 262 -33.66 71.39 11.00
N SER A 263 -32.61 72.20 11.19
CA SER A 263 -32.34 72.86 12.48
C SER A 263 -32.65 74.35 12.44
N PRO A 264 -33.75 74.81 13.08
CA PRO A 264 -33.99 76.24 13.26
C PRO A 264 -33.01 76.81 14.29
N ALA A 265 -32.41 77.94 13.93
CA ALA A 265 -31.55 78.72 14.80
C ALA A 265 -32.34 79.27 16.00
N THR A 266 -31.92 78.90 17.22
CA THR A 266 -32.21 79.66 18.43
C THR A 266 -30.91 80.10 19.08
N ALA A 267 -30.75 81.41 19.17
CA ALA A 267 -29.76 82.08 20.00
C ALA A 267 -30.37 82.33 21.38
N ASP A 268 -29.63 82.10 22.48
CA ASP A 268 -29.38 83.14 23.50
C ASP A 268 -28.30 82.72 24.53
N THR A 269 -27.65 83.76 25.06
CA THR A 269 -26.70 83.97 26.16
C THR A 269 -27.07 83.29 27.50
N SER A 270 -26.26 83.06 28.55
CA SER A 270 -25.10 83.71 29.23
C SER A 270 -24.51 82.67 30.21
N GLY A 271 -23.19 82.48 30.41
CA GLY A 271 -22.33 83.22 31.37
C GLY A 271 -22.43 82.71 32.83
N GLU A 272 -21.41 81.98 33.34
CA GLU A 272 -20.87 82.18 34.71
C GLU A 272 -19.61 81.31 35.02
N THR A 273 -18.77 81.87 35.88
CA THR A 273 -17.40 81.50 36.26
C THR A 273 -17.31 80.68 37.56
N ALA A 274 -16.38 79.72 37.65
CA ALA A 274 -15.57 79.34 38.84
C ALA A 274 -14.66 78.15 38.44
N SER A 275 -13.33 78.27 38.34
CA SER A 275 -12.33 78.34 39.42
C SER A 275 -12.48 77.24 40.47
N ILE A 276 -11.61 76.22 40.42
CA ILE A 276 -10.76 75.72 41.52
C ILE A 276 -9.70 74.79 40.92
N ASP A 277 -8.50 74.98 41.42
CA ASP A 277 -7.19 74.51 40.97
C ASP A 277 -6.80 73.18 41.70
N PRO A 278 -5.56 72.65 41.60
CA PRO A 278 -5.29 71.24 41.31
C PRO A 278 -4.64 70.48 42.49
N TYR A 279 -4.47 69.16 42.36
CA TYR A 279 -3.56 68.22 43.08
C TYR A 279 -4.09 66.79 42.78
N GLU A 280 -3.37 65.68 42.60
CA GLU A 280 -1.96 65.32 42.73
C GLU A 280 -1.79 63.89 42.14
N SER A 281 -0.57 63.51 41.74
CA SER A 281 0.03 62.16 41.78
C SER A 281 -0.53 60.94 40.98
N SER A 282 0.24 60.53 39.95
CA SER A 282 0.90 59.21 39.69
C SER A 282 0.66 58.00 40.64
N PRO A 283 1.14 56.75 40.34
CA PRO A 283 1.57 56.11 39.08
C PRO A 283 1.12 54.60 38.93
N ARG A 284 1.52 53.96 37.81
CA ARG A 284 1.87 52.52 37.62
C ARG A 284 0.97 51.42 38.22
N GLY A 285 0.52 50.52 37.34
CA GLY A 285 0.20 49.13 37.68
C GLY A 285 0.32 48.22 36.46
N LYS A 286 1.46 47.52 36.33
CA LYS A 286 1.54 46.25 35.60
C LYS A 286 0.90 45.20 36.49
N GLU A 287 0.03 44.34 35.95
CA GLU A 287 -0.11 42.99 36.51
C GLU A 287 -0.71 42.00 35.50
N HIS A 288 -0.10 40.83 35.50
CA HIS A 288 -0.45 39.61 34.78
C HIS A 288 -1.65 38.93 35.42
N HIS A 289 -2.56 38.38 34.61
CA HIS A 289 -3.26 37.10 34.80
C HIS A 289 -3.87 36.74 33.42
N GLY A 290 -3.74 35.55 32.82
CA GLY A 290 -3.48 34.23 33.37
C GLY A 290 -4.82 33.54 33.68
N LYS A 291 -5.21 32.58 32.83
CA LYS A 291 -6.28 31.55 32.89
C LYS A 291 -7.41 31.77 31.86
N ALA A 292 -7.56 30.92 30.84
CA ALA A 292 -7.92 29.49 30.81
C ALA A 292 -9.42 29.25 31.01
N SER A 293 -9.99 28.47 30.08
CA SER A 293 -11.27 27.70 30.17
C SER A 293 -12.54 28.56 30.38
N ASP A 294 -13.70 28.28 29.79
CA ASP A 294 -14.31 27.01 29.44
C ASP A 294 -15.49 27.27 28.47
N LYS A 295 -15.72 26.30 27.59
CA LYS A 295 -17.01 25.68 27.24
C LYS A 295 -18.33 26.46 27.48
N HIS A 296 -19.18 26.56 26.46
CA HIS A 296 -20.31 25.62 26.24
C HIS A 296 -21.28 26.09 25.14
N HIS A 297 -21.65 25.11 24.28
CA HIS A 297 -22.99 24.80 23.73
C HIS A 297 -23.71 25.86 22.86
N HIS A 298 -24.47 25.54 21.80
CA HIS A 298 -25.41 24.43 21.59
C HIS A 298 -25.84 24.34 20.10
N GLY A 299 -26.39 23.18 19.71
CA GLY A 299 -27.29 22.98 18.57
C GLY A 299 -26.69 22.03 17.53
N ASP A 300 -26.81 20.71 17.61
CA ASP A 300 -28.02 19.86 17.69
C ASP A 300 -29.08 20.16 16.61
N LYS A 301 -29.13 19.29 15.59
CA LYS A 301 -30.34 18.56 15.15
C LYS A 301 -30.02 17.68 13.93
N GLY A 302 -30.44 16.42 13.97
CA GLY A 302 -30.89 15.73 12.74
C GLY A 302 -30.51 14.27 12.54
N ASP A 303 -30.80 13.42 13.52
CA ASP A 303 -30.89 11.96 13.38
C ASP A 303 -32.00 11.54 12.39
N LYS A 304 -31.67 10.66 11.44
CA LYS A 304 -32.59 9.65 10.86
C LYS A 304 -31.78 8.42 10.46
N GLY A 305 -31.82 7.41 11.33
CA GLY A 305 -31.27 6.09 11.08
C GLY A 305 -31.99 5.29 9.99
N ASN A 306 -31.36 4.20 9.59
CA ASN A 306 -32.08 3.00 9.21
C ASN A 306 -31.29 1.77 9.66
N LYS A 307 -31.91 1.01 10.57
CA LYS A 307 -31.52 -0.34 10.97
C LYS A 307 -32.16 -1.30 9.98
N HIS A 308 -31.44 -2.34 9.56
CA HIS A 308 -32.12 -3.57 9.16
C HIS A 308 -31.46 -4.78 9.83
N ASP A 309 -32.36 -5.55 10.43
CA ASP A 309 -32.15 -6.61 11.39
C ASP A 309 -31.59 -7.89 10.78
N HIS A 310 -30.80 -8.57 11.61
CA HIS A 310 -30.55 -10.01 11.52
C HIS A 310 -31.85 -10.79 11.73
N HIS A 311 -32.11 -11.77 10.85
CA HIS A 311 -33.00 -12.88 11.16
C HIS A 311 -32.30 -14.21 10.90
N HIS A 312 -31.90 -14.86 12.00
CA HIS A 312 -31.77 -16.30 12.11
C HIS A 312 -33.14 -16.96 11.89
N LYS A 313 -33.18 -18.06 11.12
CA LYS A 313 -34.14 -19.14 11.30
C LYS A 313 -33.48 -20.50 11.04
N ASP A 314 -33.58 -21.33 12.05
CA ASP A 314 -33.23 -22.75 12.08
C ASP A 314 -34.24 -23.62 11.30
N GLU A 315 -33.70 -24.75 10.83
CA GLU A 315 -34.26 -26.11 10.74
C GLU A 315 -35.74 -26.33 10.36
N LYS A 316 -35.96 -27.17 9.33
CA LYS A 316 -36.55 -28.52 9.50
C LYS A 316 -36.63 -29.36 8.22
N HIS A 317 -36.11 -30.58 8.37
CA HIS A 317 -36.61 -31.89 7.90
C HIS A 317 -37.10 -32.09 6.46
N GLY A 318 -36.43 -33.04 5.81
CA GLY A 318 -37.09 -34.27 5.35
C GLY A 318 -37.11 -34.49 3.85
N HIS A 319 -36.28 -35.40 3.35
CA HIS A 319 -36.80 -36.48 2.53
C HIS A 319 -35.93 -37.72 2.54
N ASP A 320 -36.66 -38.81 2.44
CA ASP A 320 -36.37 -40.19 2.75
C ASP A 320 -36.09 -40.97 1.45
N HIS A 321 -35.55 -42.18 1.64
CA HIS A 321 -35.53 -43.34 0.73
C HIS A 321 -34.50 -43.42 -0.41
N GLY A 322 -33.73 -44.51 -0.36
CA GLY A 322 -32.99 -45.04 -1.50
C GLY A 322 -32.12 -46.25 -1.16
N HIS A 323 -32.75 -47.37 -0.81
CA HIS A 323 -32.12 -48.67 -0.58
C HIS A 323 -31.31 -49.23 -1.77
N GLY A 324 -30.30 -50.05 -1.42
CA GLY A 324 -29.87 -51.23 -2.18
C GLY A 324 -28.69 -50.99 -3.12
N ASN A 325 -27.77 -51.91 -3.35
CA ASN A 325 -27.60 -53.27 -2.88
C ASN A 325 -26.14 -53.67 -3.16
N SER A 326 -25.70 -54.68 -2.43
CA SER A 326 -24.54 -55.55 -2.67
C SER A 326 -24.06 -55.74 -4.12
N HIS A 327 -22.74 -55.82 -4.31
CA HIS A 327 -22.15 -57.06 -4.82
C HIS A 327 -20.64 -57.16 -4.57
N GLU A 328 -20.29 -58.24 -3.88
CA GLU A 328 -18.99 -58.92 -3.95
C GLU A 328 -18.60 -59.19 -5.41
N HIS A 329 -17.30 -59.10 -5.72
CA HIS A 329 -16.69 -60.12 -6.57
C HIS A 329 -15.19 -60.30 -6.28
N GLU A 330 -14.89 -61.53 -5.89
CA GLU A 330 -13.58 -62.14 -5.75
C GLU A 330 -12.77 -62.21 -7.06
N HIS A 331 -11.45 -62.30 -6.86
CA HIS A 331 -10.48 -63.12 -7.60
C HIS A 331 -10.34 -62.96 -9.13
N LYS A 332 -9.10 -62.65 -9.55
CA LYS A 332 -8.26 -63.64 -10.25
C LYS A 332 -6.78 -63.26 -10.27
N LYS A 333 -5.98 -64.20 -9.76
CA LYS A 333 -4.56 -64.39 -10.05
C LYS A 333 -4.38 -64.69 -11.54
N HIS A 334 -3.32 -64.16 -12.15
CA HIS A 334 -2.69 -64.80 -13.29
C HIS A 334 -1.16 -64.73 -13.15
N ASP A 335 -0.58 -65.88 -12.80
CA ASP A 335 0.75 -66.28 -13.26
C ASP A 335 0.71 -66.40 -14.79
N HIS A 336 1.77 -65.98 -15.50
CA HIS A 336 2.78 -66.88 -16.08
C HIS A 336 3.72 -66.21 -17.11
N LYS A 337 4.98 -66.67 -17.06
CA LYS A 337 5.94 -66.96 -18.15
C LYS A 337 6.82 -65.85 -18.73
N ASP A 338 8.09 -65.91 -18.31
CA ASP A 338 9.24 -66.34 -19.14
C ASP A 338 9.20 -66.01 -20.63
N ASN A 339 10.10 -65.11 -21.05
CA ASN A 339 10.58 -65.08 -22.42
C ASN A 339 12.13 -65.07 -22.45
N LYS A 340 12.69 -66.27 -22.61
CA LYS A 340 14.08 -66.51 -23.04
C LYS A 340 14.04 -67.09 -24.46
N GLY A 341 14.81 -66.49 -25.37
CA GLY A 341 15.17 -67.07 -26.68
C GLY A 341 15.52 -65.98 -27.70
N HIS A 342 16.80 -65.70 -27.95
CA HIS A 342 17.66 -66.31 -28.98
C HIS A 342 17.52 -65.70 -30.39
N HIS A 343 18.59 -65.04 -30.88
CA HIS A 343 19.28 -65.22 -32.18
C HIS A 343 20.46 -64.22 -32.21
N LYS A 344 21.74 -64.63 -32.18
CA LYS A 344 22.59 -65.03 -33.31
C LYS A 344 22.43 -64.14 -34.55
N HIS A 345 23.31 -63.15 -34.69
CA HIS A 345 24.35 -63.15 -35.73
C HIS A 345 25.50 -62.20 -35.38
#